data_AF-A0ABD7CPZ1-F1
#
_entry.id   AF-A0ABD7CPZ1-F1
#
_cell.length_a   1.000
_cell.length_b   1.000
_cell.length_c   1.000
_cell.angle_alpha   90.00
_cell.angle_beta   90.00
_cell.angle_gamma   90.00
#
_symmetry.space_group_name_H-M   'P 1'
#
loop_
_entity.id
_entity.type
_entity.pdbx_description
1 polymer ?
#
loop_
_entity_poly.entity_id
_entity_poly.type
_entity_poly.pdbx_seq_one_letter_code
_entity_poly.pdbx_strand_id
1 'polypeptide(L)'
;MGKGISVFLGMDNRIDEILELIKIAKNNGYDRIFTSFHIPEANHEAIVESFKQVLDIAKEINMKIIADISPKGFEYLGIKDMDLSKIKDMGIDVLRLDFGFTNEQIAKFTNNNLGIKIELNASTVTKDFFNKLNKYNVNYKNIQACHNYYPRKDTGISESLFLKKNAMLKELGAEISAFIPSLVGKRGPIYEGLPTIERHRFMKPYLSAKHLFAMGVDNIFFGDSMPSKEEIMEVGMTKEDIIELSVSLEDESSIAYNYLNNDFYTNRTDAAENVIRAAEARLMLNQDIIIQPFNTIERELGDITLDNKGYLRYMGELEIVLKDIEKDDRVNIIAKVKKDELFLLKYINEGKKFKFKIK
;
A
#
# COMPACT_ATOMS: atom_id res chain seq x y z
N MET A 1 -1.20 -8.33 4.78
CA MET A 1 -0.89 -7.31 3.76
C MET A 1 0.33 -7.79 2.98
N GLY A 2 0.47 -7.39 1.71
CA GLY A 2 1.50 -7.92 0.80
C GLY A 2 2.17 -6.84 -0.05
N LYS A 3 3.35 -7.16 -0.58
CA LYS A 3 4.14 -6.26 -1.43
C LYS A 3 4.52 -7.00 -2.70
N GLY A 4 4.30 -6.35 -3.83
CA GLY A 4 4.61 -6.92 -5.13
C GLY A 4 5.33 -5.98 -6.08
N ILE A 5 5.87 -6.58 -7.14
CA ILE A 5 6.47 -5.89 -8.27
C ILE A 5 5.67 -6.21 -9.53
N SER A 6 5.73 -5.33 -10.53
CA SER A 6 5.14 -5.62 -11.84
C SER A 6 6.20 -6.11 -12.82
N VAL A 7 5.88 -7.15 -13.56
CA VAL A 7 6.72 -7.71 -14.62
C VAL A 7 5.97 -7.62 -15.95
N PHE A 8 6.58 -6.91 -16.91
CA PHE A 8 6.06 -6.75 -18.25
C PHE A 8 7.04 -7.36 -19.25
N LEU A 9 6.59 -8.39 -19.96
CA LEU A 9 7.37 -9.08 -20.97
C LEU A 9 7.13 -8.49 -22.36
N GLY A 10 8.09 -8.68 -23.26
CA GLY A 10 8.02 -8.15 -24.63
C GLY A 10 8.22 -6.64 -24.72
N MET A 11 8.82 -6.04 -23.68
CA MET A 11 9.18 -4.62 -23.62
C MET A 11 10.71 -4.45 -23.56
N ASP A 12 11.18 -3.26 -23.19
CA ASP A 12 12.59 -2.85 -23.23
C ASP A 12 13.54 -3.62 -22.28
N ASN A 13 13.00 -4.38 -21.31
CA ASN A 13 13.80 -5.05 -20.29
C ASN A 13 14.17 -6.47 -20.71
N ARG A 14 15.43 -6.87 -20.47
CA ARG A 14 15.86 -8.24 -20.75
C ARG A 14 15.35 -9.21 -19.67
N ILE A 15 15.18 -10.48 -20.03
CA ILE A 15 14.69 -11.50 -19.10
C ILE A 15 15.63 -11.71 -17.91
N ASP A 16 16.95 -11.63 -18.09
CA ASP A 16 17.93 -11.74 -17.01
C ASP A 16 17.76 -10.64 -15.94
N GLU A 17 17.48 -9.41 -16.37
CA GLU A 17 17.25 -8.27 -15.48
C GLU A 17 15.95 -8.44 -14.69
N ILE A 18 14.89 -8.95 -15.34
CA ILE A 18 13.61 -9.25 -14.69
C ILE A 18 13.78 -10.34 -13.63
N LEU A 19 14.50 -11.42 -13.94
CA LEU A 19 14.76 -12.51 -13.00
C LEU A 19 15.62 -12.05 -11.81
N GLU A 20 16.59 -11.15 -12.03
CA GLU A 20 17.35 -10.52 -10.94
C GLU A 20 16.44 -9.67 -10.06
N LEU A 21 15.59 -8.82 -10.64
CA LEU A 21 14.64 -7.99 -9.90
C LEU A 21 13.72 -8.82 -9.01
N ILE A 22 13.18 -9.93 -9.53
CA ILE A 22 12.33 -10.86 -8.76
C ILE A 22 13.06 -11.38 -7.52
N LYS A 23 14.33 -11.80 -7.66
CA LYS A 23 15.15 -12.28 -6.54
C LYS A 23 15.45 -11.18 -5.52
N ILE A 24 15.77 -9.96 -5.98
CA ILE A 24 16.00 -8.81 -5.11
C ILE A 24 14.73 -8.45 -4.34
N ALA A 25 13.57 -8.41 -5.02
CA ALA A 25 12.29 -8.15 -4.39
C ALA A 25 11.98 -9.19 -3.32
N LYS A 26 12.15 -10.49 -3.62
CA LYS A 26 11.94 -11.56 -2.64
C LYS A 26 12.80 -11.38 -1.38
N ASN A 27 14.08 -11.05 -1.56
CA ASN A 27 15.02 -10.81 -0.46
C ASN A 27 14.66 -9.58 0.40
N ASN A 28 13.81 -8.68 -0.12
CA ASN A 28 13.31 -7.50 0.58
C ASN A 28 11.85 -7.65 1.06
N GLY A 29 11.35 -8.89 1.16
CA GLY A 29 10.05 -9.19 1.77
C GLY A 29 8.85 -9.08 0.82
N TYR A 30 9.08 -9.04 -0.49
CA TYR A 30 8.02 -9.08 -1.48
C TYR A 30 7.58 -10.52 -1.72
N ASP A 31 6.28 -10.72 -1.90
CA ASP A 31 5.66 -12.05 -1.98
C ASP A 31 4.76 -12.23 -3.20
N ARG A 32 4.66 -11.21 -4.05
CA ARG A 32 3.70 -11.16 -5.18
C ARG A 32 4.33 -10.55 -6.43
N ILE A 33 3.90 -11.04 -7.59
CA ILE A 33 4.23 -10.48 -8.90
C ILE A 33 2.93 -10.19 -9.62
N PHE A 34 2.79 -8.95 -10.09
CA PHE A 34 1.76 -8.57 -11.04
C PHE A 34 2.31 -8.68 -12.46
N THR A 35 1.54 -9.24 -13.38
CA THR A 35 1.89 -9.30 -14.80
C THR A 35 0.65 -9.19 -15.67
N SER A 36 0.81 -8.82 -16.93
CA SER A 36 -0.31 -8.65 -17.87
C SER A 36 -0.09 -9.50 -19.11
N PHE A 37 -1.10 -10.28 -19.47
CA PHE A 37 -1.18 -11.07 -20.71
C PHE A 37 -1.62 -10.21 -21.90
N HIS A 38 -1.00 -9.05 -22.05
CA HIS A 38 -1.10 -8.30 -23.29
C HIS A 38 0.10 -8.66 -24.16
N ILE A 39 -0.04 -9.70 -24.97
CA ILE A 39 1.01 -10.19 -25.87
C ILE A 39 0.81 -9.50 -27.23
N PRO A 40 1.74 -8.65 -27.69
CA PRO A 40 1.73 -8.17 -29.08
C PRO A 40 1.79 -9.36 -30.04
N GLU A 41 1.17 -9.25 -31.23
CA GLU A 41 1.17 -10.33 -32.23
C GLU A 41 2.58 -10.74 -32.68
N ALA A 42 3.55 -9.82 -32.57
CA ALA A 42 4.96 -10.08 -32.85
C ALA A 42 5.68 -10.77 -31.68
N ASN A 43 6.55 -11.75 -31.98
CA ASN A 43 7.42 -12.45 -31.02
C ASN A 43 6.71 -13.32 -29.96
N HIS A 44 5.55 -13.88 -30.31
CA HIS A 44 4.74 -14.73 -29.42
C HIS A 44 5.55 -15.82 -28.70
N GLU A 45 6.34 -16.62 -29.42
CA GLU A 45 7.10 -17.73 -28.83
C GLU A 45 8.13 -17.29 -27.78
N ALA A 46 8.88 -16.22 -28.08
CA ALA A 46 9.90 -15.70 -27.17
C ALA A 46 9.28 -15.09 -25.89
N ILE A 47 8.12 -14.45 -26.02
CA ILE A 47 7.36 -13.91 -24.87
C ILE A 47 6.83 -15.06 -24.01
N VAL A 48 6.27 -16.10 -24.62
CA VAL A 48 5.79 -17.29 -23.90
C VAL A 48 6.93 -17.98 -23.14
N GLU A 49 8.10 -18.12 -23.74
CA GLU A 49 9.26 -18.73 -23.08
C GLU A 49 9.79 -17.87 -21.93
N SER A 50 9.84 -16.54 -22.11
CA SER A 50 10.18 -15.61 -21.03
C SER A 50 9.16 -15.68 -19.89
N PHE A 51 7.88 -15.88 -20.21
CA PHE A 51 6.81 -16.01 -19.24
C PHE A 51 6.96 -17.26 -18.39
N LYS A 52 7.26 -18.42 -19.01
CA LYS A 52 7.57 -19.65 -18.28
C LYS A 52 8.70 -19.45 -17.29
N GLN A 53 9.79 -18.78 -17.69
CA GLN A 53 10.91 -18.50 -16.78
C GLN A 53 10.48 -17.67 -15.57
N VAL A 54 9.61 -16.67 -15.76
CA VAL A 54 9.04 -15.87 -14.65
C VAL A 54 8.15 -16.72 -13.73
N LEU A 55 7.31 -17.58 -14.30
CA LEU A 55 6.47 -18.50 -13.52
C LEU A 55 7.29 -19.50 -12.72
N ASP A 56 8.32 -20.09 -13.35
CA ASP A 56 9.19 -21.09 -12.73
C ASP A 56 9.95 -20.50 -11.56
N ILE A 57 10.58 -19.32 -11.72
CA ILE A 57 11.29 -18.67 -10.61
C ILE A 57 10.32 -18.26 -9.50
N ALA A 58 9.13 -17.73 -9.84
CA ALA A 58 8.14 -17.33 -8.86
C ALA A 58 7.68 -18.52 -8.01
N LYS A 59 7.47 -19.67 -8.64
CA LYS A 59 7.15 -20.93 -7.97
C LYS A 59 8.31 -21.40 -7.09
N GLU A 60 9.54 -21.39 -7.59
CA GLU A 60 10.75 -21.79 -6.85
C GLU A 60 10.91 -20.98 -5.55
N ILE A 61 10.72 -19.67 -5.63
CA ILE A 61 10.90 -18.76 -4.49
C ILE A 61 9.60 -18.44 -3.74
N ASN A 62 8.50 -19.13 -4.07
CA ASN A 62 7.19 -18.98 -3.44
C ASN A 62 6.69 -17.51 -3.44
N MET A 63 6.59 -16.91 -4.63
CA MET A 63 5.89 -15.66 -4.89
C MET A 63 4.61 -15.94 -5.67
N LYS A 64 3.52 -15.29 -5.26
CA LYS A 64 2.21 -15.44 -5.91
C LYS A 64 2.17 -14.67 -7.23
N ILE A 65 1.59 -15.28 -8.26
CA ILE A 65 1.38 -14.62 -9.55
C ILE A 65 -0.05 -14.10 -9.66
N ILE A 66 -0.16 -12.80 -9.91
CA ILE A 66 -1.38 -12.11 -10.29
C ILE A 66 -1.27 -11.78 -11.77
N ALA A 67 -2.11 -12.39 -12.58
CA ALA A 67 -2.08 -12.21 -14.03
C ALA A 67 -3.35 -11.51 -14.53
N ASP A 68 -3.15 -10.36 -15.15
CA ASP A 68 -4.17 -9.62 -15.86
C ASP A 68 -4.44 -10.25 -17.23
N ILE A 69 -5.70 -10.62 -17.48
CA ILE A 69 -6.13 -11.25 -18.72
C ILE A 69 -7.41 -10.61 -19.25
N SER A 70 -7.49 -10.52 -20.57
CA SER A 70 -8.73 -10.23 -21.32
C SER A 70 -9.23 -11.52 -22.00
N PRO A 71 -10.48 -11.57 -22.50
CA PRO A 71 -10.94 -12.71 -23.29
C PRO A 71 -10.00 -13.10 -24.44
N LYS A 72 -9.42 -12.12 -25.14
CA LYS A 72 -8.40 -12.34 -26.17
C LYS A 72 -7.11 -12.97 -25.62
N GLY A 73 -6.75 -12.65 -24.38
CA GLY A 73 -5.61 -13.26 -23.70
C GLY A 73 -5.73 -14.78 -23.60
N PHE A 74 -6.93 -15.31 -23.36
CA PHE A 74 -7.17 -16.77 -23.37
C PHE A 74 -6.93 -17.37 -24.77
N GLU A 75 -7.39 -16.69 -25.82
CA GLU A 75 -7.19 -17.12 -27.21
C GLU A 75 -5.69 -17.16 -27.56
N TYR A 76 -4.93 -16.13 -27.18
CA TYR A 76 -3.48 -16.07 -27.40
C TYR A 76 -2.74 -17.17 -26.65
N LEU A 77 -3.20 -17.58 -25.47
CA LEU A 77 -2.63 -18.71 -24.74
C LEU A 77 -3.08 -20.08 -25.28
N GLY A 78 -3.94 -20.12 -26.30
CA GLY A 78 -4.52 -21.34 -26.83
C GLY A 78 -5.48 -22.03 -25.85
N ILE A 79 -5.98 -21.32 -24.84
CA ILE A 79 -6.87 -21.85 -23.83
C ILE A 79 -8.31 -21.72 -24.32
N LYS A 80 -8.91 -22.86 -24.66
CA LYS A 80 -10.32 -22.93 -25.09
C LYS A 80 -11.26 -22.77 -23.90
N ASP A 81 -12.44 -22.21 -24.17
CA ASP A 81 -13.55 -22.07 -23.22
C ASP A 81 -13.20 -21.36 -21.89
N MET A 82 -12.08 -20.63 -21.86
CA MET A 82 -11.54 -19.99 -20.67
C MET A 82 -11.32 -20.99 -19.52
N ASP A 83 -10.81 -22.18 -19.83
CA ASP A 83 -10.54 -23.24 -18.85
C ASP A 83 -9.46 -22.83 -17.83
N LEU A 84 -9.92 -22.54 -16.61
CA LEU A 84 -9.07 -22.13 -15.50
C LEU A 84 -8.10 -23.23 -15.03
N SER A 85 -8.31 -24.51 -15.37
CA SER A 85 -7.36 -25.57 -15.03
C SER A 85 -6.01 -25.34 -15.71
N LYS A 86 -6.02 -24.84 -16.95
CA LYS A 86 -4.79 -24.47 -17.69
C LYS A 86 -4.09 -23.27 -17.07
N ILE A 87 -4.85 -22.30 -16.57
CA ILE A 87 -4.31 -21.18 -15.79
C ILE A 87 -3.64 -21.69 -14.50
N LYS A 88 -4.24 -22.67 -13.83
CA LYS A 88 -3.68 -23.28 -12.62
C LYS A 88 -2.39 -24.04 -12.91
N ASP A 89 -2.35 -24.81 -13.99
CA ASP A 89 -1.19 -25.59 -14.43
C ASP A 89 0.03 -24.69 -14.70
N MET A 90 -0.21 -23.47 -15.19
CA MET A 90 0.82 -22.44 -15.39
C MET A 90 1.37 -21.86 -14.08
N GLY A 91 0.76 -22.14 -12.92
CA GLY A 91 1.20 -21.58 -11.64
C GLY A 91 0.66 -20.19 -11.34
N ILE A 92 -0.44 -19.78 -11.98
CA ILE A 92 -1.10 -18.50 -11.69
C ILE A 92 -2.03 -18.68 -10.48
N ASP A 93 -1.88 -17.80 -9.49
CA ASP A 93 -2.66 -17.84 -8.24
C ASP A 93 -3.92 -16.97 -8.31
N VAL A 94 -3.82 -15.84 -9.01
CA VAL A 94 -4.89 -14.86 -9.13
C VAL A 94 -5.07 -14.46 -10.58
N LEU A 95 -6.32 -14.54 -11.05
CA LEU A 95 -6.69 -14.07 -12.37
C LEU A 95 -7.40 -12.72 -12.26
N ARG A 96 -6.77 -11.66 -12.74
CA ARG A 96 -7.36 -10.31 -12.82
C ARG A 96 -8.13 -10.17 -14.12
N LEU A 97 -9.43 -9.88 -13.99
CA LEU A 97 -10.34 -9.72 -15.11
C LEU A 97 -10.40 -8.24 -15.49
N ASP A 98 -9.78 -7.87 -16.61
CA ASP A 98 -9.69 -6.46 -17.03
C ASP A 98 -11.01 -5.94 -17.64
N PHE A 99 -11.33 -6.34 -18.87
CA PHE A 99 -12.58 -6.01 -19.55
C PHE A 99 -13.12 -7.19 -20.35
N GLY A 100 -14.39 -7.11 -20.76
CA GLY A 100 -15.01 -8.08 -21.68
C GLY A 100 -15.59 -9.33 -21.02
N PHE A 101 -15.58 -9.42 -19.69
CA PHE A 101 -16.24 -10.50 -18.95
C PHE A 101 -17.64 -10.10 -18.49
N THR A 102 -18.60 -11.00 -18.70
CA THR A 102 -19.96 -10.85 -18.17
C THR A 102 -20.01 -11.16 -16.68
N ASN A 103 -21.03 -10.65 -15.98
CA ASN A 103 -21.23 -10.95 -14.56
C ASN A 103 -21.45 -12.45 -14.30
N GLU A 104 -22.06 -13.16 -15.25
CA GLU A 104 -22.23 -14.62 -15.19
C GLU A 104 -20.88 -15.35 -15.25
N GLN A 105 -19.99 -14.95 -16.15
CA GLN A 105 -18.63 -15.50 -16.24
C GLN A 105 -17.84 -15.23 -14.97
N ILE A 106 -17.91 -14.01 -14.43
CA ILE A 106 -17.26 -13.66 -13.16
C ILE A 106 -17.76 -14.59 -12.05
N ALA A 107 -19.09 -14.73 -11.89
CA ALA A 107 -19.67 -15.62 -10.89
C ALA A 107 -19.23 -17.08 -11.09
N LYS A 108 -19.27 -17.59 -12.34
CA LYS A 108 -18.77 -18.93 -12.68
C LYS A 108 -17.32 -19.12 -12.25
N PHE A 109 -16.43 -18.17 -12.56
CA PHE A 109 -15.03 -18.23 -12.20
C PHE A 109 -14.81 -18.21 -10.69
N THR A 110 -15.56 -17.42 -9.94
CA THR A 110 -15.41 -17.38 -8.47
C THR A 110 -15.74 -18.71 -7.78
N ASN A 111 -16.55 -19.57 -8.42
CA ASN A 111 -16.90 -20.90 -7.91
C ASN A 111 -15.94 -22.02 -8.34
N ASN A 112 -14.79 -21.68 -8.94
CA ASN A 112 -13.78 -22.70 -9.26
C ASN A 112 -13.28 -23.42 -8.00
N ASN A 113 -12.89 -24.68 -8.17
CA ASN A 113 -12.33 -25.54 -7.12
C ASN A 113 -10.79 -25.67 -7.22
N LEU A 114 -10.13 -24.79 -7.97
CA LEU A 114 -8.70 -24.85 -8.28
C LEU A 114 -7.86 -23.98 -7.33
N GLY A 115 -8.52 -23.25 -6.43
CA GLY A 115 -7.89 -22.29 -5.53
C GLY A 115 -7.41 -21.01 -6.23
N ILE A 116 -7.84 -20.76 -7.48
CA ILE A 116 -7.54 -19.50 -8.17
C ILE A 116 -8.49 -18.43 -7.64
N LYS A 117 -7.93 -17.30 -7.19
CA LYS A 117 -8.70 -16.10 -6.83
C LYS A 117 -9.05 -15.31 -8.09
N ILE A 118 -10.22 -14.68 -8.06
CA ILE A 118 -10.67 -13.78 -9.13
C ILE A 118 -10.49 -12.35 -8.65
N GLU A 119 -9.71 -11.57 -9.40
CA GLU A 119 -9.44 -10.18 -9.08
C GLU A 119 -10.27 -9.24 -9.97
N LEU A 120 -11.09 -8.41 -9.34
CA LEU A 120 -11.90 -7.41 -10.01
C LEU A 120 -11.12 -6.11 -10.20
N ASN A 121 -11.50 -5.33 -11.21
CA ASN A 121 -11.00 -3.97 -11.38
C ASN A 121 -11.63 -3.03 -10.34
N ALA A 122 -10.91 -2.74 -9.25
CA ALA A 122 -11.38 -1.90 -8.15
C ALA A 122 -11.72 -0.47 -8.58
N SER A 123 -11.13 0.03 -9.67
CA SER A 123 -11.34 1.40 -10.13
C SER A 123 -12.70 1.60 -10.81
N THR A 124 -13.28 0.53 -11.38
CA THR A 124 -14.51 0.60 -12.19
C THR A 124 -15.75 0.07 -11.47
N VAL A 125 -15.61 -0.66 -10.35
CA VAL A 125 -16.76 -1.21 -9.61
C VAL A 125 -17.75 -0.13 -9.17
N THR A 126 -19.04 -0.45 -9.22
CA THR A 126 -20.14 0.42 -8.78
C THR A 126 -21.17 -0.38 -8.00
N LYS A 127 -22.08 0.30 -7.29
CA LYS A 127 -23.23 -0.36 -6.66
C LYS A 127 -24.07 -1.12 -7.68
N ASP A 128 -24.28 -0.57 -8.87
CA ASP A 128 -25.03 -1.23 -9.95
C ASP A 128 -24.31 -2.50 -10.45
N PHE A 129 -22.97 -2.45 -10.58
CA PHE A 129 -22.17 -3.63 -10.91
C PHE A 129 -22.40 -4.75 -9.88
N PHE A 130 -22.30 -4.45 -8.58
CA PHE A 130 -22.54 -5.45 -7.54
C PHE A 130 -24.00 -5.93 -7.50
N ASN A 131 -24.98 -5.05 -7.70
CA ASN A 131 -26.39 -5.43 -7.79
C ASN A 131 -26.65 -6.42 -8.95
N LYS A 132 -25.98 -6.24 -10.08
CA LYS A 132 -26.06 -7.18 -11.21
C LYS A 132 -25.31 -8.47 -10.93
N LEU A 133 -24.13 -8.40 -10.30
CA LEU A 133 -23.35 -9.57 -9.92
C LEU A 133 -24.08 -10.47 -8.91
N ASN A 134 -24.79 -9.86 -7.96
CA ASN A 134 -25.62 -10.54 -6.95
C ASN A 134 -26.81 -11.31 -7.53
N LYS A 135 -27.18 -11.10 -8.80
CA LYS A 135 -28.20 -11.93 -9.48
C LYS A 135 -27.67 -13.31 -9.85
N TYR A 136 -26.36 -13.51 -9.75
CA TYR A 136 -25.67 -14.78 -9.98
C TYR A 136 -25.14 -15.32 -8.66
N ASN A 137 -24.88 -16.63 -8.61
CA ASN A 137 -24.35 -17.30 -7.42
C ASN A 137 -22.85 -17.01 -7.24
N VAL A 138 -22.47 -15.76 -6.96
CA VAL A 138 -21.07 -15.34 -6.81
C VAL A 138 -20.47 -15.77 -5.48
N ASN A 139 -19.22 -16.24 -5.49
CA ASN A 139 -18.48 -16.57 -4.28
C ASN A 139 -17.51 -15.44 -3.91
N TYR A 140 -17.98 -14.50 -3.08
CA TYR A 140 -17.17 -13.36 -2.63
C TYR A 140 -15.90 -13.74 -1.86
N LYS A 141 -15.87 -14.90 -1.20
CA LYS A 141 -14.64 -15.37 -0.53
C LYS A 141 -13.51 -15.63 -1.51
N ASN A 142 -13.81 -15.81 -2.79
CA ASN A 142 -12.83 -16.03 -3.84
C ASN A 142 -12.56 -14.77 -4.68
N ILE A 143 -13.06 -13.62 -4.25
CA ILE A 143 -12.83 -12.33 -4.87
C ILE A 143 -11.74 -11.54 -4.13
N GLN A 144 -10.86 -10.93 -4.89
CA GLN A 144 -10.06 -9.78 -4.46
C GLN A 144 -10.23 -8.65 -5.49
N ALA A 145 -9.65 -7.48 -5.26
CA ALA A 145 -9.76 -6.36 -6.19
C ALA A 145 -8.44 -5.59 -6.29
N CYS A 146 -8.09 -5.16 -7.50
CA CYS A 146 -6.91 -4.33 -7.72
C CYS A 146 -7.26 -3.10 -8.56
N HIS A 147 -6.85 -1.94 -8.07
CA HIS A 147 -6.99 -0.69 -8.80
C HIS A 147 -6.16 -0.68 -10.07
N ASN A 148 -6.56 0.12 -11.05
CA ASN A 148 -5.70 0.40 -12.19
C ASN A 148 -4.50 1.24 -11.75
N TYR A 149 -3.42 1.15 -12.53
CA TYR A 149 -2.42 2.20 -12.65
C TYR A 149 -2.74 3.12 -13.83
N TYR A 150 -2.20 4.33 -13.82
CA TYR A 150 -2.53 5.38 -14.79
C TYR A 150 -1.26 5.95 -15.45
N PRO A 151 -0.87 5.47 -16.66
CA PRO A 151 0.33 5.93 -17.36
C PRO A 151 0.28 7.39 -17.79
N ARG A 152 -0.91 7.90 -18.12
CA ARG A 152 -1.08 9.29 -18.53
C ARG A 152 -1.09 10.19 -17.30
N LYS A 153 -0.19 11.17 -17.28
CA LYS A 153 -0.17 12.23 -16.27
C LYS A 153 -1.55 12.89 -16.12
N ASP A 154 -1.88 13.27 -14.89
CA ASP A 154 -3.13 13.92 -14.49
C ASP A 154 -4.40 13.05 -14.65
N THR A 155 -4.25 11.71 -14.66
CA THR A 155 -5.41 10.78 -14.80
C THR A 155 -5.52 9.71 -13.72
N GLY A 156 -4.58 9.66 -12.78
CA GLY A 156 -4.70 8.87 -11.57
C GLY A 156 -5.96 9.24 -10.81
N ILE A 157 -6.57 8.26 -10.14
CA ILE A 157 -7.82 8.50 -9.42
C ILE A 157 -7.58 9.41 -8.22
N SER A 158 -8.60 10.20 -7.88
CA SER A 158 -8.57 11.02 -6.68
C SER A 158 -8.63 10.15 -5.43
N GLU A 159 -8.02 10.64 -4.35
CA GLU A 159 -8.07 9.99 -3.03
C GLU A 159 -9.51 9.79 -2.54
N SER A 160 -10.39 10.76 -2.77
CA SER A 160 -11.81 10.68 -2.36
C SER A 160 -12.57 9.58 -3.11
N LEU A 161 -12.34 9.44 -4.42
CA LEU A 161 -12.95 8.37 -5.20
C LEU A 161 -12.36 7.02 -4.80
N PHE A 162 -11.04 6.94 -4.59
CA PHE A 162 -10.34 5.76 -4.11
C PHE A 162 -10.95 5.22 -2.81
N LEU A 163 -11.07 6.06 -1.78
CA LEU A 163 -11.67 5.67 -0.50
C LEU A 163 -13.13 5.21 -0.65
N LYS A 164 -13.91 5.88 -1.51
CA LYS A 164 -15.31 5.48 -1.79
C LYS A 164 -15.38 4.09 -2.45
N LYS A 165 -14.47 3.76 -3.37
CA LYS A 165 -14.40 2.44 -3.99
C LYS A 165 -13.98 1.38 -2.96
N ASN A 166 -12.98 1.69 -2.13
CA ASN A 166 -12.49 0.78 -1.10
C ASN A 166 -13.56 0.44 -0.07
N ALA A 167 -14.38 1.41 0.34
CA ALA A 167 -15.48 1.15 1.27
C ALA A 167 -16.44 0.08 0.73
N MET A 168 -16.86 0.18 -0.54
CA MET A 168 -17.73 -0.81 -1.17
C MET A 168 -17.08 -2.21 -1.27
N LEU A 169 -15.76 -2.27 -1.51
CA LEU A 169 -15.03 -3.53 -1.60
C LEU A 169 -14.82 -4.18 -0.22
N LYS A 170 -14.58 -3.38 0.82
CA LYS A 170 -14.45 -3.84 2.20
C LYS A 170 -15.75 -4.40 2.75
N GLU A 171 -16.90 -3.84 2.38
CA GLU A 171 -18.22 -4.42 2.72
C GLU A 171 -18.38 -5.86 2.22
N LEU A 172 -17.67 -6.24 1.14
CA LEU A 172 -17.67 -7.59 0.58
C LEU A 172 -16.58 -8.50 1.19
N GLY A 173 -15.73 -7.97 2.07
CA GLY A 173 -14.57 -8.68 2.61
C GLY A 173 -13.46 -8.94 1.59
N ALA A 174 -13.42 -8.20 0.49
CA ALA A 174 -12.41 -8.37 -0.55
C ALA A 174 -11.06 -7.77 -0.13
N GLU A 175 -9.96 -8.49 -0.39
CA GLU A 175 -8.62 -7.90 -0.34
C GLU A 175 -8.47 -6.84 -1.44
N ILE A 176 -7.88 -5.70 -1.10
CA ILE A 176 -7.71 -4.56 -2.01
C ILE A 176 -6.23 -4.35 -2.31
N SER A 177 -5.92 -4.21 -3.60
CA SER A 177 -4.59 -3.94 -4.11
C SER A 177 -4.53 -2.60 -4.86
N ALA A 178 -3.39 -1.92 -4.81
CA ALA A 178 -3.15 -0.69 -5.57
C ALA A 178 -1.68 -0.53 -5.99
N PHE A 179 -1.41 0.39 -6.92
CA PHE A 179 -0.09 0.59 -7.51
C PHE A 179 0.59 1.87 -6.99
N ILE A 180 1.88 1.74 -6.69
CA ILE A 180 2.81 2.85 -6.45
C ILE A 180 3.72 3.02 -7.69
N PRO A 181 4.17 4.24 -8.01
CA PRO A 181 5.11 4.45 -9.09
C PRO A 181 6.55 4.12 -8.66
N SER A 182 7.41 3.86 -9.64
CA SER A 182 8.86 4.05 -9.50
C SER A 182 9.23 5.45 -10.01
N LEU A 183 10.23 6.07 -9.41
CA LEU A 183 10.83 7.31 -9.89
C LEU A 183 12.00 7.07 -10.85
N VAL A 184 12.48 5.82 -10.96
CA VAL A 184 13.64 5.42 -11.76
C VAL A 184 13.22 4.61 -12.99
N GLY A 185 12.89 3.33 -12.83
CA GLY A 185 12.58 2.45 -13.96
C GLY A 185 11.13 2.52 -14.41
N LYS A 186 10.73 3.72 -14.82
CA LYS A 186 9.39 4.02 -15.32
C LYS A 186 9.09 3.23 -16.58
N ARG A 187 7.86 2.71 -16.69
CA ARG A 187 7.44 1.94 -17.85
C ARG A 187 7.14 2.86 -19.04
N GLY A 188 7.61 2.47 -20.22
CA GLY A 188 7.22 3.08 -21.50
C GLY A 188 5.74 2.82 -21.85
N PRO A 189 5.23 3.45 -22.91
CA PRO A 189 5.93 4.40 -23.77
C PRO A 189 5.92 5.85 -23.24
N ILE A 190 5.22 6.11 -22.13
CA ILE A 190 5.00 7.48 -21.63
C ILE A 190 6.07 7.89 -20.59
N TYR A 191 6.60 6.94 -19.81
CA TYR A 191 7.63 7.19 -18.80
C TYR A 191 7.25 8.25 -17.74
N GLU A 192 5.94 8.36 -17.43
CA GLU A 192 5.39 9.26 -16.40
C GLU A 192 5.01 8.55 -15.09
N GLY A 193 5.46 7.30 -14.93
CA GLY A 193 5.18 6.46 -13.78
C GLY A 193 3.77 5.86 -13.79
N LEU A 194 3.59 4.78 -13.05
CA LEU A 194 2.36 3.99 -13.00
C LEU A 194 1.69 3.99 -11.61
N PRO A 195 1.29 5.15 -11.06
CA PRO A 195 0.56 5.21 -9.81
C PRO A 195 -0.92 4.86 -10.00
N THR A 196 -1.58 4.41 -8.93
CA THR A 196 -3.05 4.41 -8.84
C THR A 196 -3.59 5.81 -8.52
N ILE A 197 -3.05 6.49 -7.50
CA ILE A 197 -3.53 7.80 -7.06
C ILE A 197 -2.63 8.88 -7.66
N GLU A 198 -3.21 9.91 -8.28
CA GLU A 198 -2.42 10.92 -9.01
C GLU A 198 -1.39 11.63 -8.12
N ARG A 199 -1.75 11.91 -6.86
CA ARG A 199 -0.85 12.52 -5.87
C ARG A 199 0.44 11.72 -5.65
N HIS A 200 0.45 10.42 -5.93
CA HIS A 200 1.64 9.56 -5.77
C HIS A 200 2.65 9.69 -6.90
N ARG A 201 2.28 10.25 -8.06
CA ARG A 201 3.07 10.18 -9.30
C ARG A 201 4.55 10.55 -9.15
N PHE A 202 4.83 11.59 -8.37
CA PHE A 202 6.18 12.09 -8.10
C PHE A 202 6.59 11.95 -6.63
N MET A 203 5.77 11.25 -5.83
CA MET A 203 6.04 10.97 -4.43
C MET A 203 7.03 9.80 -4.34
N LYS A 204 7.92 9.84 -3.35
CA LYS A 204 8.84 8.73 -3.07
C LYS A 204 8.04 7.43 -2.89
N PRO A 205 8.45 6.29 -3.48
CA PRO A 205 7.64 5.08 -3.48
C PRO A 205 7.27 4.58 -2.08
N TYR A 206 8.20 4.64 -1.11
CA TYR A 206 7.90 4.24 0.28
C TYR A 206 6.83 5.13 0.94
N LEU A 207 6.78 6.42 0.58
CA LEU A 207 5.78 7.33 1.12
C LEU A 207 4.40 7.10 0.47
N SER A 208 4.39 6.77 -0.82
CA SER A 208 3.18 6.28 -1.51
C SER A 208 2.67 4.97 -0.88
N ALA A 209 3.58 4.05 -0.56
CA ALA A 209 3.27 2.80 0.15
C ALA A 209 2.65 3.06 1.53
N LYS A 210 3.30 3.89 2.37
CA LYS A 210 2.75 4.33 3.67
C LYS A 210 1.33 4.89 3.52
N HIS A 211 1.10 5.75 2.53
CA HIS A 211 -0.20 6.34 2.28
C HIS A 211 -1.27 5.29 1.93
N LEU A 212 -0.97 4.35 1.03
CA LEU A 212 -1.91 3.28 0.66
C LEU A 212 -2.24 2.39 1.86
N PHE A 213 -1.25 1.97 2.65
CA PHE A 213 -1.48 1.18 3.87
C PHE A 213 -2.29 1.97 4.92
N ALA A 214 -2.03 3.28 5.07
CA ALA A 214 -2.81 4.15 5.94
C ALA A 214 -4.30 4.24 5.52
N MET A 215 -4.59 4.16 4.21
CA MET A 215 -5.96 4.04 3.67
C MET A 215 -6.55 2.62 3.77
N GLY A 216 -5.79 1.68 4.32
CA GLY A 216 -6.19 0.30 4.54
C GLY A 216 -6.27 -0.52 3.26
N VAL A 217 -5.32 -0.31 2.35
CA VAL A 217 -5.03 -1.21 1.22
C VAL A 217 -4.30 -2.44 1.74
N ASP A 218 -4.66 -3.62 1.27
CA ASP A 218 -4.05 -4.88 1.73
C ASP A 218 -2.75 -5.18 1.00
N ASN A 219 -2.67 -4.89 -0.31
CA ASN A 219 -1.48 -5.19 -1.10
C ASN A 219 -1.06 -4.02 -1.97
N ILE A 220 0.24 -3.77 -2.06
CA ILE A 220 0.77 -2.75 -2.96
C ILE A 220 1.67 -3.39 -4.01
N PHE A 221 1.69 -2.79 -5.19
CA PHE A 221 2.56 -3.19 -6.28
C PHE A 221 3.34 -1.99 -6.80
N PHE A 222 4.62 -2.14 -7.07
CA PHE A 222 5.26 -1.25 -8.04
C PHE A 222 4.55 -1.42 -9.38
N GLY A 223 3.94 -0.36 -9.90
CA GLY A 223 3.29 -0.39 -11.20
C GLY A 223 4.28 -0.38 -12.35
N ASP A 224 5.42 0.29 -12.15
CA ASP A 224 6.51 0.39 -13.11
C ASP A 224 7.39 -0.86 -13.14
N SER A 225 8.18 -1.02 -14.21
CA SER A 225 8.85 -2.29 -14.53
C SER A 225 10.17 -2.54 -13.81
N MET A 226 10.94 -1.49 -13.48
CA MET A 226 12.31 -1.64 -12.99
C MET A 226 12.63 -0.65 -11.84
N PRO A 227 11.93 -0.72 -10.70
CA PRO A 227 12.31 0.09 -9.54
C PRO A 227 13.76 -0.15 -9.14
N SER A 228 14.42 0.88 -8.61
CA SER A 228 15.82 0.75 -8.19
C SER A 228 15.95 -0.18 -6.98
N LYS A 229 17.17 -0.67 -6.70
CA LYS A 229 17.43 -1.52 -5.52
C LYS A 229 17.10 -0.77 -4.22
N GLU A 230 17.36 0.53 -4.19
CA GLU A 230 17.03 1.42 -3.08
C GLU A 230 15.51 1.56 -2.91
N GLU A 231 14.75 1.78 -3.99
CA GLU A 231 13.29 1.87 -3.95
C GLU A 231 12.67 0.57 -3.43
N ILE A 232 13.16 -0.59 -3.90
CA ILE A 232 12.73 -1.91 -3.42
C ILE A 232 12.98 -2.06 -1.93
N MET A 233 14.17 -1.71 -1.45
CA MET A 233 14.55 -1.82 -0.05
C MET A 233 13.71 -0.89 0.85
N GLU A 234 13.55 0.39 0.48
CA GLU A 234 12.78 1.35 1.27
C GLU A 234 11.29 0.96 1.39
N VAL A 235 10.68 0.52 0.29
CA VAL A 235 9.29 0.02 0.31
C VAL A 235 9.22 -1.29 1.09
N GLY A 236 10.19 -2.20 0.95
CA GLY A 236 10.26 -3.45 1.70
C GLY A 236 10.25 -3.25 3.22
N MET A 237 10.95 -2.23 3.71
CA MET A 237 11.01 -1.84 5.13
C MET A 237 9.74 -1.17 5.65
N THR A 238 8.83 -0.72 4.77
CA THR A 238 7.61 -0.04 5.18
C THR A 238 6.67 -1.01 5.91
N LYS A 239 6.21 -0.60 7.11
CA LYS A 239 5.25 -1.35 7.91
C LYS A 239 3.82 -1.12 7.42
N GLU A 240 3.06 -2.18 7.35
CA GLU A 240 1.71 -2.18 6.77
C GLU A 240 0.63 -1.83 7.80
N ASP A 241 0.79 -2.28 9.04
CA ASP A 241 -0.24 -2.13 10.08
C ASP A 241 -0.03 -0.92 11.02
N ILE A 242 1.09 -0.20 10.87
CA ILE A 242 1.51 0.90 11.75
C ILE A 242 1.91 2.10 10.88
N ILE A 243 1.35 3.27 11.17
CA ILE A 243 1.76 4.52 10.50
C ILE A 243 3.07 5.01 11.12
N GLU A 244 4.18 4.81 10.42
CA GLU A 244 5.48 5.34 10.82
C GLU A 244 5.66 6.77 10.31
N LEU A 245 5.92 7.71 11.22
CA LEU A 245 6.17 9.12 10.93
C LEU A 245 7.65 9.45 11.07
N SER A 246 8.26 10.00 10.03
CA SER A 246 9.61 10.59 10.11
C SER A 246 9.56 11.87 10.94
N VAL A 247 10.47 12.04 11.90
CA VAL A 247 10.49 13.21 12.80
C VAL A 247 11.87 13.85 12.89
N SER A 248 11.90 15.16 13.13
CA SER A 248 13.08 15.93 13.53
C SER A 248 12.98 16.28 15.01
N LEU A 249 14.08 16.12 15.75
CA LEU A 249 14.12 16.44 17.17
C LEU A 249 14.18 17.94 17.40
N GLU A 250 13.47 18.38 18.44
CA GLU A 250 13.60 19.70 19.05
C GLU A 250 14.25 19.57 20.43
N ASP A 251 14.00 18.46 21.15
CA ASP A 251 14.64 18.09 22.41
C ASP A 251 15.55 16.87 22.20
N GLU A 252 16.86 17.03 22.43
CA GLU A 252 17.85 15.95 22.38
C GLU A 252 18.04 15.23 23.72
N SER A 253 17.19 15.49 24.71
CA SER A 253 17.25 14.81 26.01
C SER A 253 16.96 13.31 25.89
N SER A 254 17.54 12.52 26.79
CA SER A 254 17.28 11.08 26.88
C SER A 254 15.80 10.76 27.12
N ILE A 255 15.07 11.67 27.77
CA ILE A 255 13.62 11.56 27.96
C ILE A 255 12.91 11.62 26.61
N ALA A 256 13.15 12.66 25.81
CA ALA A 256 12.54 12.81 24.49
C ALA A 256 12.88 11.61 23.58
N TYR A 257 14.16 11.20 23.53
CA TYR A 257 14.59 10.02 22.79
C TYR A 257 13.84 8.75 23.23
N ASN A 258 13.64 8.54 24.53
CA ASN A 258 12.94 7.36 25.04
C ASN A 258 11.47 7.32 24.57
N TYR A 259 10.75 8.44 24.64
CA TYR A 259 9.36 8.52 24.14
C TYR A 259 9.29 8.35 22.62
N LEU A 260 10.24 8.91 21.86
CA LEU A 260 10.21 8.82 20.41
C LEU A 260 10.69 7.45 19.86
N ASN A 261 11.42 6.67 20.65
CA ASN A 261 11.95 5.37 20.24
C ASN A 261 11.09 4.18 20.69
N ASN A 262 9.82 4.42 21.05
CA ASN A 262 8.89 3.34 21.37
C ASN A 262 8.48 2.55 20.11
N ASP A 263 8.20 1.25 20.26
CA ASP A 263 7.89 0.36 19.13
C ASP A 263 6.65 0.83 18.34
N PHE A 264 5.60 1.20 19.08
CA PHE A 264 4.39 1.85 18.59
C PHE A 264 3.59 2.47 19.74
N TYR A 265 2.77 3.44 19.38
CA TYR A 265 1.66 3.96 20.19
C TYR A 265 0.34 3.68 19.50
N THR A 266 -0.74 3.72 20.26
CA THR A 266 -2.11 3.68 19.77
C THR A 266 -2.75 5.03 20.04
N ASN A 267 -3.37 5.63 19.02
CA ASN A 267 -4.23 6.79 19.28
C ASN A 267 -5.42 6.33 20.13
N ARG A 268 -5.78 7.12 21.14
CA ARG A 268 -6.88 6.76 22.03
C ARG A 268 -8.19 6.53 21.25
N THR A 269 -9.07 5.69 21.81
CA THR A 269 -10.37 5.37 21.21
C THR A 269 -11.37 6.51 21.34
N ASP A 270 -11.15 7.44 22.26
CA ASP A 270 -11.82 8.74 22.37
C ASP A 270 -10.97 9.82 21.67
N ALA A 271 -10.75 9.67 20.36
CA ALA A 271 -9.85 10.53 19.59
C ALA A 271 -10.23 12.01 19.72
N ALA A 272 -9.25 12.85 20.03
CA ALA A 272 -9.46 14.28 20.19
C ALA A 272 -9.49 14.98 18.83
N GLU A 273 -10.17 16.12 18.77
CA GLU A 273 -10.29 16.93 17.54
C GLU A 273 -8.94 17.53 17.12
N ASN A 274 -8.12 17.97 18.10
CA ASN A 274 -6.96 18.83 17.84
C ASN A 274 -5.62 18.11 17.95
N VAL A 275 -5.60 16.90 18.52
CA VAL A 275 -4.38 16.17 18.83
C VAL A 275 -4.59 14.66 18.70
N ILE A 276 -3.56 13.97 18.24
CA ILE A 276 -3.44 12.51 18.38
C ILE A 276 -2.82 12.26 19.75
N ARG A 277 -3.43 11.40 20.58
CA ARG A 277 -2.97 11.14 21.95
C ARG A 277 -2.45 9.73 22.07
N ALA A 278 -1.17 9.57 22.41
CA ALA A 278 -0.55 8.27 22.58
C ALA A 278 -1.04 7.61 23.88
N ALA A 279 -1.85 6.55 23.77
CA ALA A 279 -2.49 5.91 24.92
C ALA A 279 -1.49 5.33 25.92
N GLU A 280 -0.38 4.77 25.42
CA GLU A 280 0.62 4.06 26.22
C GLU A 280 1.70 4.98 26.81
N ALA A 281 1.81 6.23 26.35
CA ALA A 281 2.95 7.10 26.67
C ALA A 281 3.15 7.34 28.16
N ARG A 282 2.07 7.66 28.89
CA ARG A 282 2.17 7.92 30.34
C ARG A 282 2.57 6.70 31.17
N LEU A 283 2.41 5.49 30.63
CA LEU A 283 2.85 4.26 31.31
C LEU A 283 4.38 4.17 31.34
N MET A 284 5.07 4.94 30.51
CA MET A 284 6.53 5.02 30.47
C MET A 284 7.10 5.95 31.56
N LEU A 285 6.24 6.72 32.23
CA LEU A 285 6.64 7.62 33.28
C LEU A 285 6.87 6.84 34.59
N ASN A 286 8.14 6.64 34.94
CA ASN A 286 8.52 6.13 36.26
C ASN A 286 8.42 7.25 37.31
N GLN A 287 8.20 6.89 38.58
CA GLN A 287 8.02 7.86 39.68
C GLN A 287 9.20 8.83 39.87
N ASP A 288 10.39 8.44 39.44
CA ASP A 288 11.62 9.24 39.58
C ASP A 288 11.87 10.21 38.40
N ILE A 289 11.05 10.18 37.35
CA ILE A 289 11.22 11.01 36.16
C ILE A 289 10.35 12.27 36.28
N ILE A 290 10.99 13.44 36.27
CA ILE A 290 10.31 14.75 36.20
C ILE A 290 10.63 15.41 34.87
N ILE A 291 9.61 15.62 34.06
CA ILE A 291 9.71 16.32 32.77
C ILE A 291 9.70 17.82 33.04
N GLN A 292 10.83 18.50 32.81
CA GLN A 292 10.94 19.95 33.00
C GLN A 292 10.34 20.72 31.81
N PRO A 293 9.85 21.97 32.00
CA PRO A 293 9.44 22.81 30.89
C PRO A 293 10.57 23.02 29.87
N PHE A 294 10.25 22.85 28.59
CA PHE A 294 11.16 22.98 27.45
C PHE A 294 10.37 23.40 26.22
N ASN A 295 10.84 24.41 25.48
CA ASN A 295 10.25 24.86 24.22
C ASN A 295 8.70 24.98 24.25
N THR A 296 8.19 25.69 25.26
CA THR A 296 6.75 25.84 25.54
C THR A 296 6.20 27.07 24.79
N ILE A 297 6.18 27.00 23.46
CA ILE A 297 5.75 28.08 22.55
C ILE A 297 4.42 27.70 21.88
N GLU A 298 3.95 28.52 20.93
CA GLU A 298 2.84 28.16 20.04
C GLU A 298 3.14 26.84 19.33
N ARG A 299 2.09 26.01 19.13
CA ARG A 299 2.25 24.66 18.59
C ARG A 299 1.59 24.57 17.23
N GLU A 300 2.35 24.14 16.23
CA GLU A 300 1.93 24.05 14.84
C GLU A 300 1.49 22.62 14.47
N LEU A 301 0.76 22.47 13.37
CA LEU A 301 0.44 21.16 12.79
C LEU A 301 1.70 20.27 12.67
N GLY A 302 1.65 19.10 13.31
CA GLY A 302 2.71 18.10 13.29
C GLY A 302 3.77 18.24 14.37
N ASP A 303 3.66 19.23 15.25
CA ASP A 303 4.46 19.27 16.48
C ASP A 303 4.13 18.06 17.35
N ILE A 304 5.17 17.43 17.89
CA ILE A 304 5.08 16.33 18.83
C ILE A 304 5.36 16.90 20.20
N THR A 305 4.37 16.79 21.07
CA THR A 305 4.40 17.44 22.37
C THR A 305 4.43 16.45 23.51
N LEU A 306 5.08 16.85 24.60
CA LEU A 306 5.19 16.07 25.82
C LEU A 306 4.81 16.93 27.02
N ASP A 307 3.77 16.53 27.75
CA ASP A 307 3.31 17.26 28.92
C ASP A 307 4.37 17.25 30.03
N ASN A 308 4.73 18.44 30.51
CA ASN A 308 5.73 18.62 31.54
C ASN A 308 5.12 18.61 32.94
N LYS A 309 5.94 18.78 33.98
CA LYS A 309 5.52 18.77 35.40
C LYS A 309 4.37 19.74 35.71
N GLY A 310 4.21 20.81 34.94
CA GLY A 310 3.14 21.78 35.09
C GLY A 310 1.75 21.20 34.78
N TYR A 311 1.68 20.10 34.02
CA TYR A 311 0.41 19.41 33.71
C TYR A 311 0.05 18.32 34.74
N LEU A 312 0.77 18.23 35.86
CA LEU A 312 0.44 17.40 37.03
C LEU A 312 0.16 15.93 36.63
N ARG A 313 -1.08 15.45 36.83
CA ARG A 313 -1.50 14.09 36.51
C ARG A 313 -1.40 13.72 35.02
N TYR A 314 -1.24 14.72 34.16
CA TYR A 314 -1.07 14.55 32.72
C TYR A 314 0.41 14.58 32.29
N MET A 315 1.35 14.88 33.19
CA MET A 315 2.79 14.81 32.89
C MET A 315 3.13 13.47 32.20
N GLY A 316 3.88 13.54 31.11
CA GLY A 316 4.23 12.38 30.27
C GLY A 316 3.19 12.02 29.22
N GLU A 317 2.10 12.79 29.07
CA GLU A 317 1.20 12.63 27.93
C GLU A 317 1.92 13.09 26.66
N LEU A 318 1.97 12.19 25.67
CA LEU A 318 2.61 12.42 24.39
C LEU A 318 1.53 12.62 23.33
N GLU A 319 1.63 13.72 22.60
CA GLU A 319 0.62 14.10 21.61
C GLU A 319 1.25 14.50 20.26
N ILE A 320 0.46 14.46 19.19
CA ILE A 320 0.80 15.05 17.90
C ILE A 320 -0.28 16.07 17.55
N VAL A 321 0.12 17.30 17.26
CA VAL A 321 -0.78 18.41 16.97
C VAL A 321 -1.38 18.29 15.57
N LEU A 322 -2.70 18.45 15.45
CA LEU A 322 -3.47 18.32 14.19
C LEU A 322 -3.90 19.66 13.58
N LYS A 323 -3.74 20.77 14.31
CA LYS A 323 -3.98 22.14 13.85
C LYS A 323 -3.20 23.10 14.73
N ASP A 324 -2.92 24.29 14.24
CA ASP A 324 -2.22 25.30 15.05
C ASP A 324 -3.04 25.63 16.31
N ILE A 325 -2.38 25.55 17.46
CA ILE A 325 -2.97 25.79 18.78
C ILE A 325 -2.07 26.71 19.61
N GLU A 326 -2.71 27.48 20.50
CA GLU A 326 -2.02 28.47 21.32
C GLU A 326 -0.94 27.84 22.21
N LYS A 327 0.01 28.69 22.61
CA LYS A 327 1.05 28.37 23.58
C LYS A 327 0.44 27.82 24.88
N ASP A 328 1.13 26.84 25.49
CA ASP A 328 0.86 26.37 26.85
C ASP A 328 2.18 26.09 27.59
N ASP A 329 2.46 26.81 28.68
CA ASP A 329 3.70 26.65 29.48
C ASP A 329 3.85 25.25 30.11
N ARG A 330 2.80 24.43 30.08
CA ARG A 330 2.77 23.06 30.62
C ARG A 330 3.08 21.99 29.57
N VAL A 331 3.25 22.38 28.31
CA VAL A 331 3.37 21.45 27.17
C VAL A 331 4.67 21.74 26.42
N ASN A 332 5.57 20.77 26.38
CA ASN A 332 6.83 20.91 25.66
C ASN A 332 6.65 20.50 24.20
N ILE A 333 7.38 21.12 23.27
CA ILE A 333 7.58 20.60 21.90
C ILE A 333 8.91 19.85 21.86
N ILE A 334 8.87 18.54 21.62
CA ILE A 334 10.06 17.68 21.66
C ILE A 334 10.54 17.23 20.28
N ALA A 335 9.66 17.26 19.27
CA ALA A 335 9.98 16.91 17.89
C ALA A 335 8.93 17.47 16.93
N LYS A 336 9.21 17.39 15.63
CA LYS A 336 8.30 17.77 14.55
C LYS A 336 8.22 16.70 13.50
N VAL A 337 7.01 16.36 13.06
CA VAL A 337 6.79 15.48 11.90
C VAL A 337 7.33 16.16 10.64
N LYS A 338 8.04 15.41 9.79
CA LYS A 338 8.56 15.93 8.52
C LYS A 338 7.41 16.45 7.64
N LYS A 339 7.63 17.60 7.01
CA LYS A 339 6.61 18.32 6.22
C LYS A 339 5.97 17.47 5.12
N ASP A 340 6.73 16.59 4.49
CA ASP A 340 6.25 15.69 3.44
C ASP A 340 5.40 14.53 3.98
N GLU A 341 5.38 14.27 5.29
CA GLU A 341 4.59 13.22 5.93
C GLU A 341 3.37 13.75 6.72
N LEU A 342 3.20 15.07 6.88
CA LEU A 342 2.06 15.68 7.62
C LEU A 342 0.68 15.19 7.14
N PHE A 343 0.56 14.90 5.85
CA PHE A 343 -0.71 14.41 5.28
C PHE A 343 -1.12 13.03 5.81
N LEU A 344 -0.21 12.28 6.44
CA LEU A 344 -0.50 10.98 7.03
C LEU A 344 -1.27 11.10 8.36
N LEU A 345 -1.19 12.24 9.04
CA LEU A 345 -1.77 12.43 10.38
C LEU A 345 -3.29 12.20 10.39
N LYS A 346 -4.00 12.59 9.32
CA LYS A 346 -5.45 12.37 9.19
C LYS A 346 -5.87 10.89 9.17
N TYR A 347 -4.92 9.97 8.98
CA TYR A 347 -5.18 8.52 8.99
C TYR A 347 -4.92 7.86 10.35
N ILE A 348 -4.36 8.60 11.32
CA ILE A 348 -4.18 8.13 12.69
C ILE A 348 -5.48 8.40 13.47
N ASN A 349 -6.55 7.73 13.05
CA ASN A 349 -7.85 7.79 13.71
C ASN A 349 -7.88 6.97 15.01
N GLU A 350 -9.03 6.95 15.68
CA GLU A 350 -9.23 6.24 16.94
C GLU A 350 -8.74 4.78 16.88
N GLY A 351 -7.94 4.37 17.86
CA GLY A 351 -7.38 3.02 17.92
C GLY A 351 -6.32 2.69 16.87
N LYS A 352 -5.93 3.64 16.00
CA LYS A 352 -4.88 3.40 15.00
C LYS A 352 -3.50 3.42 15.64
N LYS A 353 -2.67 2.46 15.26
CA LYS A 353 -1.26 2.40 15.66
C LYS A 353 -0.39 3.34 14.83
N PHE A 354 0.54 4.00 15.50
CA PHE A 354 1.56 4.84 14.89
C PHE A 354 2.90 4.68 15.60
N LYS A 355 3.99 5.09 14.96
CA LYS A 355 5.32 5.14 15.59
C LYS A 355 6.14 6.28 14.99
N PHE A 356 7.24 6.63 15.63
CA PHE A 356 8.17 7.62 15.12
C PHE A 356 9.43 6.97 14.56
N LYS A 357 10.05 7.67 13.62
CA LYS A 357 11.39 7.37 13.09
C LYS A 357 12.20 8.66 13.09
N ILE A 358 13.14 8.74 14.03
CA ILE A 358 14.05 9.87 14.17
C ILE A 358 14.97 9.90 12.92
N LYS A 359 15.08 11.08 12.29
CA LYS A 359 15.90 11.30 11.08
C LYS A 359 16.86 12.46 11.22
#